data_AF-A0A937XID0-F1
#
_entry.id   AF-A0A937XID0-F1
#
_cell.length_a   1.000
_cell.length_b   1.000
_cell.length_c   1.000
_cell.angle_alpha   90.00
_cell.angle_beta   90.00
_cell.angle_gamma   90.00
#
_symmetry.space_group_name_H-M   'P 1'
#
loop_
_entity.id
_entity.type
_entity.pdbx_description
1 polymer ?
#
loop_
_entity_poly.entity_id
_entity_poly.type
_entity_poly.pdbx_seq_one_letter_code
_entity_poly.pdbx_strand_id
1 'polypeptide(L)' 'ALMADNTFHHLPVCEDGVLIGMISWTDIMEHVLGDPA' A
#
# COMPACT_ATOMS: atom_id res chain seq x y z
N ALA A 1 -3.79 3.81 -12.14
CA ALA A 1 -3.64 3.28 -10.78
C ALA A 1 -2.53 4.05 -10.08
N LEU A 2 -2.83 4.83 -9.04
CA LEU A 2 -1.92 5.81 -8.41
C LEU A 2 -0.46 5.34 -8.27
N MET A 3 -0.24 4.14 -7.72
CA MET A 3 1.09 3.56 -7.54
C MET A 3 1.78 3.21 -8.86
N ALA A 4 1.06 2.58 -9.80
CA ALA A 4 1.60 2.16 -11.08
C ALA A 4 1.87 3.34 -12.02
N ASP A 5 0.99 4.33 -12.06
CA ASP A 5 1.08 5.48 -12.96
C ASP A 5 2.22 6.43 -12.56
N ASN A 6 2.60 6.43 -11.28
CA ASN A 6 3.61 7.32 -10.72
C ASN A 6 4.86 6.60 -10.20
N THR A 7 4.98 5.30 -10.46
CA THR A 7 6.12 4.48 -10.03
C THR A 7 6.36 4.52 -8.51
N PHE A 8 5.30 4.68 -7.71
CA PHE A 8 5.38 4.67 -6.26
C PHE A 8 5.30 3.25 -5.73
N HIS A 9 6.36 2.80 -5.05
CA HIS A 9 6.41 1.45 -4.49
C HIS A 9 5.74 1.37 -3.11
N HIS A 10 5.56 2.52 -2.45
CA HIS A 10 5.01 2.64 -1.10
C HIS A 10 4.08 3.84 -1.01
N LEU A 11 2.99 3.69 -0.25
CA LEU A 11 2.08 4.77 0.12
C LEU A 11 2.06 4.93 1.65
N PRO A 12 2.26 6.14 2.18
CA PRO A 12 2.10 6.40 3.60
C PRO A 12 0.62 6.38 3.99
N VAL A 13 0.33 5.81 5.17
CA VAL A 13 -0.98 5.85 5.81
C VAL A 13 -0.89 6.86 6.95
N CYS A 14 -1.73 7.89 6.89
CA CYS A 14 -1.77 8.94 7.90
C CYS A 14 -3.16 9.06 8.52
N GLU A 15 -3.21 9.33 9.81
CA GLU A 15 -4.42 9.70 10.55
C GLU A 15 -4.19 11.10 11.16
N ASP A 16 -5.09 12.04 10.90
CA ASP A 16 -4.97 13.43 11.35
C ASP A 16 -3.61 14.11 11.03
N GLY A 17 -3.04 13.76 9.87
CA GLY A 17 -1.73 14.27 9.43
C GLY A 17 -0.52 13.61 10.10
N VAL A 18 -0.74 12.65 11.00
CA VAL A 18 0.30 11.85 11.63
C VAL A 18 0.51 10.56 10.85
N LEU A 19 1.76 10.27 10.47
CA LEU A 19 2.13 9.02 9.81
C LEU A 19 1.94 7.85 10.80
N ILE A 20 1.05 6.92 10.47
CA ILE A 20 0.74 5.75 11.28
C ILE A 20 1.21 4.44 10.63
N GLY A 21 1.56 4.45 9.35
CA GLY A 21 2.05 3.26 8.67
C GLY A 21 2.43 3.48 7.22
N MET A 22 2.81 2.40 6.55
CA MET A 22 3.12 2.38 5.12
C MET A 22 2.54 1.10 4.50
N ILE A 23 2.11 1.21 3.25
CA ILE A 23 1.64 0.08 2.44
C ILE A 23 2.51 0.01 1.19
N SER A 24 3.06 -1.16 0.88
CA SER A 24 3.86 -1.42 -0.31
C SER A 24 3.05 -2.09 -1.41
N TRP A 25 3.60 -2.08 -2.63
CA TRP A 25 3.05 -2.87 -3.74
C TRP A 25 2.97 -4.37 -3.39
N THR A 26 3.95 -4.91 -2.66
CA THR A 26 3.97 -6.30 -2.22
C THR A 26 2.81 -6.60 -1.29
N ASP A 27 2.52 -5.74 -0.30
CA ASP A 27 1.38 -5.92 0.62
C ASP A 27 0.06 -5.98 -0.15
N ILE A 28 -0.09 -5.14 -1.18
CA ILE A 28 -1.28 -5.15 -2.05
C ILE A 28 -1.35 -6.43 -2.86
N MET A 29 -0.23 -6.88 -3.44
CA MET A 29 -0.19 -8.13 -4.21
C MET A 29 -0.51 -9.33 -3.32
N GLU A 30 0.08 -9.42 -2.13
CA GLU A 30 -0.19 -10.48 -1.17
C GLU A 30 -1.64 -10.46 -0.70
N HIS A 31 -2.23 -9.29 -0.45
CA HIS A 31 -3.62 -9.21 -0.04
C HIS A 31 -4.63 -9.52 -1.16
N VAL A 32 -4.28 -9.22 -2.42
CA VAL A 32 -5.16 -9.43 -3.58
C VAL A 32 -5.01 -10.85 -4.17
N LEU A 33 -3.80 -11.43 -4.10
CA LEU A 33 -3.49 -12.76 -4.65
C LEU A 33 -3.42 -13.85 -3.57
N GLY A 34 -3.21 -13.48 -2.32
CA GLY A 34 -3.16 -14.40 -1.18
C GLY A 34 -4.57 -14.77 -0.74
N ASP A 35 -4.82 -16.07 -0.73
CA ASP A 35 -5.99 -16.70 -0.14
C ASP A 35 -6.19 -16.20 1.30
N PRO A 36 -7.39 -15.72 1.70
CA PRO A 36 -7.69 -15.41 3.09
C PRO A 36 -7.77 -16.73 3.89
N ALA A 37 -6.63 -17.29 4.25
CA ALA A 37 -6.54 -18.35 5.25
C ALA A 37 -6.64 -17.77 6.67
#